data_AF-F0FC79-F1
#
_entry.id   AF-F0FC79-F1
#
_cell.length_a   1.000
_cell.length_b   1.000
_cell.length_c   1.000
_cell.angle_alpha   90.00
_cell.angle_beta   90.00
_cell.angle_gamma   90.00
#
_symmetry.space_group_name_H-M   'P 1'
#
loop_
_entity.id
_entity.type
_entity.pdbx_description
1 polymer ?
#
loop_
_entity_poly.entity_id
_entity_poly.type
_entity_poly.pdbx_seq_one_letter_code
_entity_poly.pdbx_strand_id
1 'polypeptide(L)'
;MEFEEKTVQRTEIYQGPIFKVVQDQVELPEGKGQAQRDLIFHNGAVAVIAITPENKMILVKQYRKAIEATSYEIPAGKLEVGENADPQAAALRELEEETGYTGQLELVYDFYSAIGFCNEKIKLYSASHLTKVENPRPQDEDETLELFEVSLEEAHQLLQNGDICDAKTIMALQYWQQKNLNK
;
A
#
# COMPACT_ATOMS: atom_id res chain seq x y z
N MET A 1 -2.00 -28.17 -10.55
CA MET A 1 -0.54 -28.07 -10.82
C MET A 1 0.21 -28.69 -9.65
N GLU A 2 1.44 -29.15 -9.83
CA GLU A 2 2.23 -29.96 -8.87
C GLU A 2 2.41 -29.32 -7.46
N PHE A 3 2.17 -28.01 -7.32
CA PHE A 3 2.35 -27.26 -6.06
C PHE A 3 1.04 -26.77 -5.43
N GLU A 4 -0.10 -27.07 -6.04
CA GLU A 4 -1.39 -26.55 -5.59
C GLU A 4 -1.86 -27.27 -4.31
N GLU A 5 -2.16 -26.49 -3.28
CA GLU A 5 -2.82 -26.96 -2.06
C GLU A 5 -4.33 -26.81 -2.22
N LYS A 6 -5.09 -27.88 -1.99
CA LYS A 6 -6.55 -27.84 -2.09
C LYS A 6 -7.18 -27.59 -0.73
N THR A 7 -8.01 -26.56 -0.60
CA THR A 7 -8.79 -26.35 0.63
C THR A 7 -9.80 -27.48 0.82
N VAL A 8 -9.67 -28.22 1.92
CA VAL A 8 -10.59 -29.28 2.36
C VAL A 8 -11.70 -28.67 3.23
N GLN A 9 -11.31 -27.76 4.13
CA GLN A 9 -12.22 -27.05 5.02
C GLN A 9 -11.70 -25.64 5.27
N ARG A 10 -12.60 -24.66 5.35
CA ARG A 10 -12.31 -23.30 5.80
C ARG A 10 -13.14 -22.97 7.03
N THR A 11 -12.47 -22.44 8.05
CA THR A 11 -13.10 -21.95 9.28
C THR A 11 -12.80 -20.48 9.44
N GLU A 12 -13.83 -19.64 9.55
CA GLU A 12 -13.64 -18.23 9.91
C GLU A 12 -13.42 -18.09 11.41
N ILE A 13 -12.33 -17.44 11.79
CA ILE A 13 -11.93 -17.25 13.19
C ILE A 13 -12.29 -15.84 13.68
N TYR A 14 -12.18 -14.85 12.79
CA TYR A 14 -12.44 -13.46 13.11
C TYR A 14 -12.83 -12.67 11.85
N GLN A 15 -13.78 -11.76 12.00
CA GLN A 15 -14.13 -10.74 11.01
C GLN A 15 -14.05 -9.36 11.67
N GLY A 16 -13.09 -8.56 11.23
CA GLY A 16 -12.92 -7.17 11.65
C GLY A 16 -13.29 -6.18 10.56
N PRO A 17 -13.11 -4.87 10.83
CA PRO A 17 -13.38 -3.83 9.84
C PRO A 17 -12.37 -3.80 8.69
N ILE A 18 -11.13 -4.27 8.91
CA ILE A 18 -10.03 -4.18 7.93
C ILE A 18 -9.78 -5.53 7.23
N PHE A 19 -9.85 -6.62 7.98
CA PHE A 19 -9.52 -7.95 7.48
C PHE A 19 -10.31 -9.03 8.22
N LYS A 20 -10.31 -10.23 7.63
CA LYS A 20 -10.77 -11.47 8.27
C LYS A 20 -9.62 -12.45 8.44
N VAL A 21 -9.69 -13.24 9.50
CA VAL A 21 -8.76 -14.33 9.79
C VAL A 21 -9.50 -15.64 9.58
N VAL A 22 -8.91 -16.54 8.79
CA VAL A 22 -9.45 -17.87 8.56
C VAL A 22 -8.38 -18.94 8.77
N GLN A 23 -8.84 -20.13 9.12
CA GLN A 23 -8.06 -21.36 9.18
C GLN A 23 -8.51 -22.30 8.09
N ASP A 24 -7.62 -22.56 7.14
CA ASP A 24 -7.84 -23.54 6.09
C ASP A 24 -7.14 -24.84 6.44
N GLN A 25 -7.90 -25.93 6.46
CA GLN A 25 -7.34 -27.27 6.34
C GLN A 25 -7.13 -27.55 4.86
N VAL A 26 -5.89 -27.82 4.46
CA VAL A 26 -5.53 -28.07 3.06
C VAL A 26 -5.00 -29.49 2.87
N GLU A 27 -5.25 -30.05 1.69
CA GLU A 27 -4.54 -31.22 1.17
C GLU A 27 -3.29 -30.77 0.44
N LEU A 28 -2.13 -31.28 0.86
CA LEU A 28 -0.84 -30.98 0.28
C LEU A 28 -0.64 -31.78 -1.02
N PRO A 29 0.10 -31.23 -1.98
CA PRO A 29 0.38 -31.92 -3.24
C PRO A 29 1.14 -33.23 -3.02
N GLU A 30 1.07 -34.11 -4.02
CA GLU A 30 1.83 -35.37 -4.09
C GLU A 30 1.55 -36.33 -2.92
N GLY A 31 0.36 -36.26 -2.32
CA GLY A 31 -0.02 -37.16 -1.22
C GLY A 31 0.76 -36.89 0.08
N LYS A 32 1.32 -35.68 0.25
CA LYS A 32 2.05 -35.26 1.46
C LYS A 32 1.15 -35.10 2.71
N GLY A 33 -0.13 -35.44 2.59
CA GLY A 33 -1.10 -35.40 3.69
C GLY A 33 -1.83 -34.06 3.75
N GLN A 34 -2.22 -33.66 4.97
CA GLN A 34 -2.95 -32.43 5.19
C GLN A 34 -2.19 -31.49 6.14
N ALA A 35 -2.40 -30.18 6.00
CA ALA A 35 -1.83 -29.17 6.88
C ALA A 35 -2.83 -28.03 7.13
N GLN A 36 -2.60 -27.25 8.18
CA GLN A 36 -3.34 -26.03 8.47
C GLN A 36 -2.63 -24.81 7.87
N ARG A 37 -3.41 -23.82 7.41
CA ARG A 37 -2.96 -22.49 7.02
C ARG A 37 -3.76 -21.44 7.80
N ASP A 38 -3.06 -20.56 8.52
CA ASP A 38 -3.65 -19.36 9.10
C ASP A 38 -3.54 -18.25 8.07
N LEU A 39 -4.68 -17.72 7.62
CA LEU A 39 -4.75 -16.78 6.50
C LEU A 39 -5.48 -15.50 6.89
N ILE A 40 -4.97 -14.37 6.42
CA ILE A 40 -5.59 -13.05 6.50
C ILE A 40 -6.12 -12.69 5.12
N PHE A 41 -7.40 -12.33 5.06
CA PHE A 41 -8.02 -11.78 3.87
C PHE A 41 -8.31 -10.29 4.06
N HIS A 42 -7.75 -9.49 3.18
CA HIS A 42 -7.83 -8.04 3.08
C HIS A 42 -8.42 -7.64 1.71
N ASN A 43 -8.98 -6.43 1.62
CA ASN A 43 -9.59 -5.92 0.38
C ASN A 43 -8.59 -5.38 -0.64
N GLY A 44 -7.31 -5.35 -0.28
CA GLY A 44 -6.24 -4.69 -1.05
C GLY A 44 -6.12 -3.20 -0.73
N ALA A 45 -5.15 -2.57 -1.35
CA ALA A 45 -4.86 -1.15 -1.17
C ALA A 45 -4.29 -0.53 -2.45
N VAL A 46 -4.21 0.78 -2.46
CA VAL A 46 -3.55 1.58 -3.49
C VAL A 46 -2.51 2.47 -2.84
N ALA A 47 -1.46 2.80 -3.58
CA ALA A 47 -0.41 3.69 -3.12
C ALA A 47 0.10 4.54 -4.28
N VAL A 48 0.51 5.77 -4.01
CA VAL A 48 0.86 6.74 -5.05
C VAL A 48 2.24 7.35 -4.81
N ILE A 49 3.15 7.13 -5.76
CA ILE A 49 4.42 7.84 -5.86
C ILE A 49 4.13 9.22 -6.45
N ALA A 50 4.01 10.23 -5.60
CA ALA A 50 3.75 11.61 -6.00
C ALA A 50 5.05 12.44 -5.94
N ILE A 51 5.58 12.82 -7.11
CA ILE A 51 6.76 13.68 -7.23
C ILE A 51 6.35 15.04 -7.78
N THR A 52 6.60 16.11 -7.02
CA THR A 52 6.27 17.49 -7.41
C THR A 52 7.13 17.99 -8.58
N PRO A 53 6.73 19.07 -9.27
CA PRO A 53 7.55 19.71 -10.30
C PRO A 53 8.95 20.13 -9.82
N GLU A 54 9.09 20.45 -8.54
CA GLU A 54 10.35 20.80 -7.87
C GLU A 54 11.22 19.57 -7.54
N ASN A 55 10.83 18.39 -8.04
CA ASN A 55 11.48 17.09 -7.79
C ASN A 55 11.59 16.77 -6.30
N LYS A 56 10.46 16.89 -5.60
CA LYS A 56 10.29 16.41 -4.22
C LYS A 56 9.23 15.33 -4.15
N MET A 57 9.46 14.29 -3.34
CA MET A 57 8.45 13.28 -3.05
C MET A 57 7.51 13.79 -1.98
N ILE A 58 6.20 13.64 -2.21
CA ILE A 58 5.19 13.87 -1.20
C ILE A 58 5.12 12.64 -0.30
N LEU A 59 5.23 12.86 1.00
CA LEU A 59 5.08 11.85 2.04
C LEU A 59 4.04 12.34 3.06
N VAL A 60 3.41 11.38 3.73
CA VAL A 60 2.61 11.61 4.92
C VAL A 60 3.33 11.03 6.13
N LYS A 61 3.27 11.72 7.26
CA LYS A 61 3.74 11.21 8.55
C LYS A 61 2.54 10.87 9.40
N GLN A 62 2.44 9.62 9.82
CA GLN A 62 1.32 9.14 10.63
C GLN A 62 1.77 8.12 11.67
N TYR A 63 0.99 8.00 12.75
CA TYR A 63 1.23 7.00 13.79
C TYR A 63 0.62 5.66 13.39
N ARG A 64 1.44 4.62 13.32
CA ARG A 64 0.99 3.27 13.01
C ARG A 64 0.92 2.45 14.29
N LYS A 65 -0.31 2.22 14.77
CA LYS A 65 -0.54 1.48 16.03
C LYS A 65 0.10 0.09 16.04
N ALA A 66 0.11 -0.61 14.90
CA ALA A 66 0.68 -1.95 14.78
C ALA A 66 2.19 -2.03 15.08
N ILE A 67 2.93 -0.93 14.93
CA ILE A 67 4.36 -0.83 15.25
C ILE A 67 4.65 0.13 16.41
N GLU A 68 3.59 0.70 17.02
CA GLU A 68 3.65 1.68 18.11
C GLU A 68 4.56 2.89 17.83
N ALA A 69 4.69 3.30 16.57
CA ALA A 69 5.63 4.35 16.14
C ALA A 69 5.05 5.21 15.00
N THR A 70 5.64 6.38 14.77
CA THR A 70 5.37 7.18 13.57
C THR A 70 6.18 6.67 12.39
N SER A 71 5.59 6.67 11.20
CA SER A 71 6.27 6.35 9.95
C SER A 71 6.05 7.44 8.91
N TYR A 72 7.03 7.61 8.02
CA TYR A 72 6.92 8.42 6.81
C TYR A 72 6.58 7.51 5.64
N GLU A 73 5.46 7.78 5.00
CA GLU A 73 4.87 6.89 4.00
C GLU A 73 4.48 7.68 2.75
N ILE A 74 4.52 7.05 1.57
CA ILE A 74 3.82 7.61 0.42
C ILE A 74 2.29 7.58 0.64
N PRO A 75 1.53 8.47 -0.02
CA PRO A 75 0.08 8.45 0.04
C PRO A 75 -0.50 7.09 -0.33
N ALA A 76 -1.41 6.57 0.47
CA ALA A 76 -1.96 5.23 0.31
C ALA A 76 -3.20 5.00 1.17
N GLY A 77 -4.18 4.29 0.61
CA GLY A 77 -5.34 3.85 1.37
C GLY A 77 -5.93 2.55 0.86
N LYS A 78 -6.88 2.03 1.63
CA LYS A 78 -7.50 0.74 1.39
C LYS A 78 -8.51 0.84 0.26
N LEU A 79 -8.71 -0.25 -0.47
CA LEU A 79 -9.83 -0.33 -1.40
C LEU A 79 -11.13 -0.56 -0.61
N GLU A 80 -12.09 0.34 -0.78
CA GLU A 80 -13.45 0.13 -0.31
C GLU A 80 -14.17 -0.99 -1.10
N VAL A 81 -15.31 -1.42 -0.58
CA VAL A 81 -16.13 -2.46 -1.23
C VAL A 81 -16.60 -1.95 -2.59
N GLY A 82 -16.13 -2.59 -3.66
CA GLY A 82 -16.45 -2.23 -5.04
C GLY A 82 -15.36 -1.42 -5.75
N GLU A 83 -14.44 -0.78 -5.02
CA GLU A 83 -13.33 -0.02 -5.63
C GLU A 83 -12.32 -0.92 -6.35
N ASN A 84 -12.34 -2.23 -6.08
CA ASN A 84 -11.57 -3.20 -6.87
C ASN A 84 -11.90 -3.17 -8.38
N ALA A 85 -13.07 -2.65 -8.78
CA ALA A 85 -13.42 -2.45 -10.19
C ALA A 85 -12.70 -1.25 -10.83
N ASP A 86 -12.30 -0.26 -10.04
CA ASP A 86 -11.57 0.92 -10.49
C ASP A 86 -10.54 1.39 -9.43
N PRO A 87 -9.42 0.65 -9.28
CA PRO A 87 -8.38 1.00 -8.32
C PRO A 87 -7.65 2.31 -8.66
N GLN A 88 -7.73 2.79 -9.91
CA GLN A 88 -7.11 4.05 -10.27
C GLN A 88 -7.92 5.23 -9.73
N ALA A 89 -9.25 5.14 -9.74
CA ALA A 89 -10.11 6.13 -9.08
C ALA A 89 -9.85 6.18 -7.57
N ALA A 90 -9.71 5.03 -6.91
CA ALA A 90 -9.34 4.96 -5.50
C ALA A 90 -7.97 5.63 -5.24
N ALA A 91 -6.97 5.35 -6.07
CA ALA A 91 -5.64 5.96 -5.91
C ALA A 91 -5.67 7.50 -6.08
N LEU A 92 -6.51 8.02 -6.97
CA LEU A 92 -6.70 9.48 -7.13
C LEU A 92 -7.44 10.09 -5.93
N ARG A 93 -8.44 9.38 -5.41
CA ARG A 93 -9.18 9.78 -4.21
C ARG A 93 -8.23 9.93 -3.01
N GLU A 94 -7.46 8.89 -2.72
CA GLU A 94 -6.48 8.87 -1.62
C GLU A 94 -5.41 9.96 -1.79
N LEU A 95 -4.89 10.15 -3.01
CA LEU A 95 -3.94 11.24 -3.29
C LEU A 95 -4.54 12.61 -2.96
N GLU A 96 -5.80 12.85 -3.34
CA GLU A 96 -6.49 14.11 -3.08
C GLU A 96 -6.76 14.31 -1.58
N GLU A 97 -7.28 13.29 -0.89
CA GLU A 97 -7.65 13.33 0.53
C GLU A 97 -6.43 13.57 1.42
N GLU A 98 -5.32 12.85 1.19
CA GLU A 98 -4.14 12.96 2.04
C GLU A 98 -3.26 14.16 1.71
N THR A 99 -3.23 14.62 0.45
CA THR A 99 -2.23 15.60 -0.02
C THR A 99 -2.80 16.86 -0.65
N GLY A 100 -4.07 16.86 -1.05
CA GLY A 100 -4.69 17.92 -1.83
C GLY A 100 -4.21 18.02 -3.28
N TYR A 101 -3.49 17.01 -3.78
CA TYR A 101 -3.05 16.94 -5.17
C TYR A 101 -3.91 15.98 -6.01
N THR A 102 -3.90 16.21 -7.32
CA THR A 102 -4.38 15.27 -8.33
C THR A 102 -3.34 15.14 -9.44
N GLY A 103 -3.48 14.16 -10.32
CA GLY A 103 -2.53 13.94 -11.41
C GLY A 103 -2.93 12.80 -12.36
N GLN A 104 -2.00 12.45 -13.25
CA GLN A 104 -2.14 11.30 -14.13
C GLN A 104 -1.39 10.11 -13.54
N LEU A 105 -2.11 9.00 -13.35
CA LEU A 105 -1.56 7.79 -12.76
C LEU A 105 -1.11 6.79 -13.81
N GLU A 106 0.08 6.22 -13.60
CA GLU A 106 0.60 5.07 -14.32
C GLU A 106 0.86 3.95 -13.31
N LEU A 107 0.38 2.73 -13.59
CA LEU A 107 0.65 1.59 -12.72
C LEU A 107 2.13 1.20 -12.82
N VAL A 108 2.81 1.15 -11.66
CA VAL A 108 4.21 0.74 -11.56
C VAL A 108 4.30 -0.74 -11.22
N TYR A 109 3.70 -1.14 -10.11
CA TYR A 109 3.70 -2.51 -9.61
C TYR A 109 2.35 -2.87 -9.00
N ASP A 110 2.06 -4.18 -8.95
CA ASP A 110 0.96 -4.74 -8.20
C ASP A 110 1.51 -5.93 -7.39
N PHE A 111 1.64 -5.75 -6.07
CA PHE A 111 2.42 -6.63 -5.22
C PHE A 111 1.67 -7.00 -3.95
N TYR A 112 2.00 -8.14 -3.37
CA TYR A 112 1.40 -8.59 -2.10
C TYR A 112 2.25 -8.14 -0.92
N SER A 113 1.61 -7.68 0.16
CA SER A 113 2.32 -7.22 1.36
C SER A 113 2.96 -8.37 2.15
N ALA A 114 2.29 -9.53 2.22
CA ALA A 114 2.79 -10.70 2.94
C ALA A 114 2.27 -12.03 2.35
N ILE A 115 2.79 -12.43 1.17
CA ILE A 115 2.32 -13.59 0.36
C ILE A 115 2.15 -14.92 1.10
N GLY A 116 2.87 -15.12 2.21
CA GLY A 116 2.82 -16.38 2.96
C GLY A 116 1.52 -16.58 3.74
N PHE A 117 0.78 -15.52 4.06
CA PHE A 117 -0.43 -15.61 4.88
C PHE A 117 -1.47 -14.51 4.62
N CYS A 118 -1.13 -13.41 3.95
CA CYS A 118 -2.04 -12.31 3.67
C CYS A 118 -2.25 -12.16 2.16
N ASN A 119 -3.51 -12.07 1.73
CA ASN A 119 -3.84 -11.82 0.33
C ASN A 119 -3.85 -10.31 -0.04
N GLU A 120 -3.49 -9.42 0.90
CA GLU A 120 -3.47 -7.98 0.64
C GLU A 120 -2.56 -7.69 -0.54
N LYS A 121 -3.18 -7.16 -1.59
CA LYS A 121 -2.52 -6.74 -2.81
C LYS A 121 -2.56 -5.23 -2.92
N ILE A 122 -1.40 -4.62 -3.13
CA ILE A 122 -1.23 -3.17 -3.21
C ILE A 122 -0.87 -2.80 -4.65
N LYS A 123 -1.67 -1.91 -5.24
CA LYS A 123 -1.38 -1.30 -6.54
C LYS A 123 -0.62 -0.01 -6.34
N LEU A 124 0.65 -0.01 -6.75
CA LEU A 124 1.54 1.14 -6.66
C LEU A 124 1.52 1.90 -7.98
N TYR A 125 1.04 3.14 -7.94
CA TYR A 125 0.97 4.05 -9.08
C TYR A 125 2.05 5.13 -8.98
N SER A 126 2.54 5.62 -10.10
CA SER A 126 3.27 6.89 -10.15
C SER A 126 2.36 7.98 -10.67
N ALA A 127 2.31 9.11 -9.97
CA ALA A 127 1.59 10.29 -10.40
C ALA A 127 2.50 11.26 -11.15
N SER A 128 2.05 11.71 -12.30
CA SER A 128 2.66 12.76 -13.10
C SER A 128 1.70 13.93 -13.28
N HIS A 129 2.21 15.08 -13.73
CA HIS A 129 1.39 16.29 -13.92
C HIS A 129 0.61 16.69 -12.66
N LEU A 130 1.28 16.64 -11.49
CA LEU A 130 0.65 16.98 -10.22
C LEU A 130 0.15 18.43 -10.20
N THR A 131 -1.10 18.60 -9.78
CA THR A 131 -1.73 19.91 -9.59
C THR A 131 -2.47 19.94 -8.25
N LYS A 132 -2.43 21.09 -7.56
CA LYS A 132 -3.24 21.28 -6.35
C LYS A 132 -4.71 21.42 -6.71
N VAL A 133 -5.56 20.75 -5.94
CA VAL A 133 -7.01 20.91 -6.01
C VAL A 133 -7.41 22.14 -5.18
N GLU A 134 -8.27 23.00 -5.73
CA GLU A 134 -8.66 24.27 -5.08
C GLU A 134 -9.45 24.02 -3.77
N ASN A 135 -10.32 23.01 -3.77
CA ASN A 135 -11.11 22.58 -2.63
C ASN A 135 -10.95 21.07 -2.48
N PRO A 136 -9.83 20.59 -1.92
CA PRO A 136 -9.57 19.17 -1.80
C PRO A 136 -10.61 18.51 -0.88
N ARG A 137 -10.85 17.23 -1.12
CA ARG A 137 -11.59 16.39 -0.19
C ARG A 137 -10.99 16.47 1.23
N PRO A 138 -11.81 16.42 2.28
CA PRO A 138 -11.31 16.34 3.64
C PRO A 138 -10.59 15.00 3.87
N GLN A 139 -9.62 15.00 4.77
CA GLN A 139 -9.08 13.76 5.35
C GLN A 139 -10.17 13.02 6.12
N ASP A 140 -10.04 11.70 6.22
CA ASP A 140 -10.94 10.87 7.03
C ASP A 140 -10.85 11.25 8.52
N GLU A 141 -11.98 11.16 9.23
CA GLU A 141 -12.10 11.60 10.63
C GLU A 141 -11.19 10.81 11.60
N ASP A 142 -10.81 9.58 11.24
CA ASP A 142 -9.93 8.72 12.02
C ASP A 142 -8.45 8.81 11.59
N GLU A 143 -8.13 9.67 10.62
CA GLU A 143 -6.76 9.89 10.17
C GLU A 143 -6.18 11.18 10.77
N THR A 144 -4.95 11.08 11.28
CA THR A 144 -4.16 12.22 11.73
C THR A 144 -2.78 12.09 11.10
N LEU A 145 -2.56 12.86 10.04
CA LEU A 145 -1.34 12.85 9.27
C LEU A 145 -0.80 14.26 9.02
N GLU A 146 0.51 14.35 8.84
CA GLU A 146 1.22 15.58 8.48
C GLU A 146 1.88 15.40 7.10
N LEU A 147 1.70 16.37 6.21
CA LEU A 147 2.22 16.34 4.85
C LEU A 147 3.66 16.86 4.78
N PHE A 148 4.53 16.14 4.09
CA PHE A 148 5.92 16.51 3.84
C PHE A 148 6.25 16.47 2.36
N GLU A 149 7.04 17.43 1.88
CA GLU A 149 7.68 17.39 0.56
C GLU A 149 9.18 17.25 0.77
N VAL A 150 9.73 16.07 0.47
CA VAL A 150 11.14 15.75 0.72
C VAL A 150 11.92 15.60 -0.57
N SER A 151 13.14 16.11 -0.59
CA SER A 151 14.12 15.81 -1.63
C SER A 151 14.56 14.35 -1.58
N LEU A 152 15.20 13.88 -2.65
CA LEU A 152 15.71 12.50 -2.72
C LEU A 152 16.73 12.22 -1.59
N GLU A 153 17.56 13.20 -1.26
CA GLU A 153 18.53 13.11 -0.17
C GLU A 153 17.85 13.00 1.20
N GLU A 154 16.85 13.84 1.47
CA GLU A 154 16.06 13.79 2.70
C GLU A 154 15.30 12.46 2.83
N ALA A 155 14.72 11.95 1.74
CA ALA A 155 14.06 10.64 1.72
C ALA A 155 15.05 9.50 2.03
N HIS A 156 16.27 9.55 1.50
CA HIS A 156 17.33 8.60 1.86
C HIS A 156 17.73 8.71 3.33
N GLN A 157 17.81 9.91 3.89
CA GLN A 157 18.10 10.09 5.32
C GLN A 157 17.00 9.48 6.20
N LEU A 158 15.72 9.70 5.85
CA LEU A 158 14.58 9.08 6.55
C LEU A 158 14.64 7.55 6.48
N LEU A 159 15.00 6.98 5.32
CA LEU A 159 15.20 5.54 5.17
C LEU A 159 16.34 5.02 6.07
N GLN A 160 17.49 5.71 6.08
CA GLN A 160 18.64 5.30 6.89
C GLN A 160 18.37 5.37 8.39
N ASN A 161 17.54 6.32 8.82
CA ASN A 161 17.13 6.48 10.22
C ASN A 161 16.07 5.46 10.65
N GLY A 162 15.45 4.74 9.71
CA GLY A 162 14.33 3.83 9.97
C GLY A 162 12.97 4.52 10.07
N ASP A 163 12.88 5.80 9.70
CA ASP A 163 11.64 6.58 9.69
C ASP A 163 10.74 6.19 8.49
N ILE A 164 11.36 5.88 7.35
CA ILE A 164 10.74 5.11 6.26
C ILE A 164 11.05 3.64 6.49
N CYS A 165 10.02 2.84 6.78
CA CYS A 165 10.19 1.44 7.16
C CYS A 165 9.20 0.47 6.52
N ASP A 166 8.28 0.97 5.69
CA ASP A 166 7.27 0.16 5.03
C ASP A 166 7.63 -0.12 3.54
N ALA A 167 7.18 -1.28 3.03
CA ALA A 167 7.62 -1.79 1.74
C ALA A 167 7.23 -0.88 0.56
N LYS A 168 6.01 -0.33 0.52
CA LYS A 168 5.54 0.51 -0.60
C LYS A 168 6.37 1.78 -0.72
N THR A 169 6.73 2.42 0.40
CA THR A 169 7.54 3.65 0.42
C THR A 169 8.99 3.36 0.04
N ILE A 170 9.57 2.25 0.51
CA ILE A 170 10.91 1.82 0.09
C ILE A 170 10.96 1.56 -1.42
N MET A 171 9.97 0.86 -1.96
CA MET A 171 9.85 0.61 -3.40
C MET A 171 9.68 1.91 -4.19
N ALA A 172 8.89 2.86 -3.68
CA ALA A 172 8.69 4.17 -4.29
C ALA A 172 9.99 4.97 -4.38
N LEU A 173 10.78 4.99 -3.31
CA LEU A 173 12.08 5.66 -3.27
C LEU A 173 13.05 5.04 -4.27
N GLN A 174 13.12 3.70 -4.34
CA GLN A 174 13.96 2.99 -5.32
C GLN A 174 13.54 3.29 -6.77
N TYR A 175 12.23 3.30 -7.05
CA TYR A 175 11.68 3.65 -8.36
C TYR A 175 12.04 5.09 -8.75
N TRP A 176 11.89 6.04 -7.83
CA TRP A 176 12.23 7.44 -8.06
C TRP A 176 13.73 7.63 -8.33
N GLN A 177 14.59 6.96 -7.56
CA GLN A 177 16.04 6.97 -7.76
C GLN A 177 16.42 6.44 -9.16
N GLN A 178 15.84 5.32 -9.59
CA GLN A 178 16.07 4.75 -10.92
C GLN A 178 15.62 5.69 -12.04
N LYS A 179 14.46 6.35 -11.92
CA LYS A 179 14.00 7.34 -12.91
C LYS A 179 14.94 8.53 -13.03
N ASN A 180 15.59 8.97 -11.95
CA ASN A 180 16.55 10.08 -12.01
C ASN A 180 17.89 9.69 -12.64
N LEU A 181 18.32 8.43 -12.51
CA LEU A 181 19.52 7.92 -13.17
C LEU A 181 19.37 7.75 -14.69
N ASN A 182 18.14 7.56 -15.15
CA ASN A 182 17.80 7.36 -16.57
C ASN A 182 17.43 8.66 -17.31
N LYS A 183 17.57 9.82 -16.67
CA LYS A 183 17.44 11.16 -17.30
C LYS A 183 18.81 11.68 -17.72
#